data_AF-A0A7R9IUV2-F1
#
_entry.id   AF-A0A7R9IUV2-F1
#
_cell.length_a   1.000
_cell.length_b   1.000
_cell.length_c   1.000
_cell.angle_alpha   90.00
_cell.angle_beta   90.00
_cell.angle_gamma   90.00
#
_symmetry.space_group_name_H-M   'P 1'
#
loop_
_entity.id
_entity.type
_entity.pdbx_description
1 polymer ?
#
loop_
_entity_poly.entity_id
_entity_poly.type
_entity_poly.pdbx_seq_one_letter_code
_entity_poly.pdbx_strand_id
1 'polypeptide(L)'
;TRTSGIPVHIQVLAAIRFFAEGGYQRGVGQDAFISLSQTSTGLCIHAVCNAVVTLLAAHWIVFPTTVVERERVQQGYVIEISMQDFLAQFMTNLFGVIVS
;
A
#
# COMPACT_ATOMS: atom_id res chain seq x y z
N THR A 1 -27.15 3.37 4.31
CA THR A 1 -28.10 2.27 4.01
C THR A 1 -27.80 1.78 2.60
N ARG A 2 -27.17 0.63 2.32
CA ARG A 2 -27.47 -0.78 2.68
C ARG A 2 -26.24 -1.67 2.37
N THR A 3 -25.29 -1.82 3.29
CA THR A 3 -24.33 -2.96 3.26
C THR A 3 -24.89 -4.18 4.00
N SER A 4 -25.99 -4.00 4.75
CA SER A 4 -26.65 -5.04 5.54
C SER A 4 -27.18 -6.23 4.72
N GLY A 5 -27.34 -6.08 3.40
CA GLY A 5 -27.73 -7.17 2.51
C GLY A 5 -26.57 -8.01 1.98
N ILE A 6 -25.32 -7.53 2.14
CA ILE A 6 -24.12 -8.22 1.66
C ILE A 6 -23.48 -8.92 2.86
N PRO A 7 -23.28 -10.24 2.82
CA PRO A 7 -22.62 -10.95 3.91
C PRO A 7 -21.23 -10.36 4.20
N VAL A 8 -20.85 -10.25 5.48
CA VAL A 8 -19.59 -9.61 5.90
C VAL A 8 -18.36 -10.20 5.22
N HIS A 9 -18.31 -11.53 5.05
CA HIS A 9 -17.21 -12.19 4.37
C HIS A 9 -17.06 -11.73 2.91
N ILE A 10 -18.17 -11.47 2.21
CA ILE A 10 -18.15 -10.94 0.84
C ILE A 10 -17.62 -9.50 0.82
N GLN A 11 -17.99 -8.68 1.80
CA GLN A 11 -17.47 -7.30 1.92
C GLN A 11 -15.95 -7.31 2.11
N VAL A 12 -15.44 -8.18 2.99
CA VAL A 12 -14.01 -8.33 3.28
C VAL A 12 -13.25 -8.85 2.06
N LEU A 13 -13.76 -9.88 1.39
CA LEU A 13 -13.13 -10.45 0.19
C LEU A 13 -13.06 -9.44 -0.95
N ALA A 14 -14.13 -8.67 -1.18
CA ALA A 14 -14.16 -7.61 -2.19
C ALA A 14 -13.13 -6.52 -1.91
N ALA A 15 -13.00 -6.09 -0.65
CA ALA A 15 -12.02 -5.08 -0.25
C ALA A 15 -10.58 -5.58 -0.37
N ILE A 16 -10.27 -6.80 0.08
CA ILE A 16 -8.94 -7.39 -0.03
C ILE A 16 -8.52 -7.51 -1.50
N ARG A 17 -9.44 -7.99 -2.35
CA ARG A 17 -9.20 -8.09 -3.79
C ARG A 17 -8.88 -6.72 -4.40
N PHE A 18 -9.66 -5.69 -4.05
CA PHE A 18 -9.41 -4.32 -4.48
C PHE A 18 -8.03 -3.80 -4.05
N PHE A 19 -7.61 -4.08 -2.81
CA PHE A 19 -6.29 -3.69 -2.31
C PHE A 19 -5.16 -4.43 -3.03
N ALA A 20 -5.31 -5.73 -3.29
CA ALA A 20 -4.30 -6.55 -3.96
C ALA A 20 -4.10 -6.18 -5.44
N GLU A 21 -5.16 -5.76 -6.12
CA GLU A 21 -5.13 -5.41 -7.55
C GLU A 21 -4.80 -3.94 -7.81
N GLY A 22 -4.58 -3.14 -6.77
CA GLY A 22 -4.19 -1.74 -6.90
C GLY A 22 -5.33 -0.80 -7.31
N GLY A 23 -6.55 -1.04 -6.80
CA GLY A 23 -7.70 -0.14 -6.61
C GLY A 23 -8.25 0.73 -7.76
N TYR A 24 -7.39 1.32 -8.59
CA TYR A 24 -7.74 2.28 -9.63
C TYR A 24 -7.47 1.77 -11.05
N GLN A 25 -6.78 0.64 -11.22
CA GLN A 25 -6.32 0.19 -12.54
C GLN A 25 -7.36 -0.54 -13.38
N ARG A 26 -8.49 -1.00 -12.80
CA ARG A 26 -9.55 -1.66 -13.58
C ARG A 26 -10.67 -0.69 -13.91
N GLY A 27 -10.61 -0.21 -15.15
CA GLY A 27 -11.64 0.60 -15.78
C GLY A 27 -13.02 -0.03 -15.70
N VAL A 28 -14.00 0.86 -15.58
CA VAL A 28 -15.45 0.67 -15.67
C VAL A 28 -15.81 -0.53 -16.56
N GLY A 29 -16.23 -1.67 -15.98
CA GLY A 29 -16.89 -2.72 -16.78
C GLY A 29 -16.81 -4.18 -16.36
N GLN A 30 -15.95 -4.60 -15.42
CA GLN A 30 -15.80 -6.06 -15.14
C GLN A 30 -15.55 -6.40 -13.66
N ASP A 31 -16.44 -6.00 -12.75
CA ASP A 31 -16.48 -6.60 -11.40
C ASP A 31 -17.47 -7.79 -11.36
N ALA A 32 -17.36 -8.67 -12.36
CA ALA A 32 -18.30 -9.79 -12.59
C ALA A 32 -18.08 -11.00 -11.65
N PHE A 33 -17.08 -10.97 -10.77
CA PHE A 33 -16.75 -12.11 -9.90
C PHE A 33 -17.46 -12.07 -8.53
N ILE A 34 -17.90 -10.90 -8.11
CA ILE A 34 -18.77 -10.69 -6.97
C ILE A 34 -19.80 -9.72 -7.51
N SER A 35 -21.04 -10.14 -7.76
CA SER A 35 -22.08 -9.35 -8.46
C SER A 35 -22.51 -8.09 -7.69
N LEU A 36 -21.58 -7.19 -7.44
CA LEU A 36 -21.72 -5.95 -6.69
C LEU A 36 -21.62 -4.79 -7.67
N SER A 37 -22.53 -3.83 -7.51
CA SER A 37 -22.41 -2.56 -8.21
C SER A 37 -21.18 -1.80 -7.70
N GLN A 38 -20.60 -0.94 -8.53
CA GLN A 38 -19.48 -0.07 -8.16
C GLN A 38 -19.75 0.67 -6.82
N THR A 39 -20.97 1.16 -6.62
CA THR A 39 -21.40 1.82 -5.36
C THR A 39 -21.35 0.86 -4.18
N SER A 40 -21.76 -0.40 -4.35
CA SER A 40 -21.73 -1.42 -3.30
C SER A 40 -20.30 -1.82 -2.96
N THR A 41 -19.44 -1.99 -3.97
CA THR A 41 -18.01 -2.25 -3.80
C THR A 41 -17.33 -1.12 -3.04
N GLY A 42 -17.58 0.14 -3.40
CA GLY A 42 -17.06 1.31 -2.68
C GLY A 42 -17.49 1.36 -1.21
N LEU A 43 -18.74 1.04 -0.91
CA LEU A 43 -19.24 0.95 0.47
C LEU A 43 -18.58 -0.19 1.26
N CYS A 44 -18.34 -1.35 0.63
CA CYS A 44 -17.65 -2.48 1.26
C CYS A 44 -16.19 -2.12 1.57
N ILE A 45 -15.48 -1.52 0.61
CA ILE A 45 -14.10 -1.04 0.79
C ILE A 45 -14.04 -0.04 1.95
N HIS A 46 -14.94 0.94 1.97
CA HIS A 46 -14.97 1.94 3.03
C HIS A 46 -15.23 1.33 4.42
N ALA A 47 -16.19 0.40 4.52
CA ALA A 47 -16.49 -0.30 5.77
C ALA A 47 -15.31 -1.14 6.26
N VAL A 48 -14.68 -1.91 5.37
CA VAL A 48 -13.54 -2.77 5.71
C VAL A 48 -12.31 -1.94 6.02
N CYS A 49 -12.03 -0.88 5.25
CA CYS A 49 -10.92 0.04 5.52
C CYS A 49 -11.05 0.67 6.91
N ASN A 50 -12.23 1.19 7.25
CA ASN A 50 -12.47 1.74 8.58
C ASN A 50 -12.29 0.70 9.69
N ALA A 51 -12.74 -0.54 9.48
CA ALA A 51 -12.54 -1.62 10.44
C ALA A 51 -11.05 -1.96 10.61
N VAL A 52 -10.30 -2.05 9.51
CA VAL A 52 -8.85 -2.29 9.52
C VAL A 52 -8.11 -1.16 10.25
N VAL A 53 -8.44 0.09 9.95
CA VAL A 53 -7.83 1.25 10.62
C VAL A 53 -8.16 1.26 12.10
N THR A 54 -9.42 1.02 12.47
CA THR A 54 -9.85 1.10 13.87
C THR A 54 -9.32 -0.05 14.72
N LEU A 55 -9.26 -1.27 14.17
CA LEU A 55 -8.92 -2.48 14.92
C LEU A 55 -7.47 -2.91 14.79
N LEU A 56 -6.84 -2.67 13.64
CA LEU A 56 -5.50 -3.19 13.32
C LEU A 56 -4.44 -2.09 13.25
N ALA A 57 -4.77 -0.86 12.83
CA ALA A 57 -3.74 0.18 12.67
C ALA A 57 -3.05 0.52 14.00
N ALA A 58 -3.76 0.54 15.13
CA ALA A 58 -3.15 0.80 16.43
C ALA A 58 -2.09 -0.24 16.83
N HIS A 59 -2.20 -1.48 16.33
CA HIS A 59 -1.28 -2.57 16.65
C HIS A 59 -0.17 -2.75 15.60
N TRP A 60 -0.45 -2.45 14.33
CA TRP A 60 0.44 -2.79 13.21
C TRP A 60 0.99 -1.56 12.45
N ILE A 61 0.36 -0.40 12.62
CA ILE A 61 0.73 0.86 11.96
C ILE A 61 1.11 1.86 13.05
N VAL A 62 2.32 1.70 13.58
CA VAL A 62 2.91 2.64 14.53
C VAL A 62 3.69 3.68 13.74
N PHE A 63 3.08 4.85 13.54
CA PHE A 63 3.82 5.98 12.98
C PHE A 63 4.81 6.50 14.02
N PRO A 64 6.04 6.87 13.62
CA PRO A 64 7.01 7.45 14.54
C PRO A 64 6.47 8.78 15.09
N THR A 65 6.17 8.80 16.38
CA THR A 65 5.54 9.97 17.03
C THR A 65 6.57 10.88 17.67
N THR A 66 7.72 10.33 18.09
CA THR A 66 8.81 11.09 18.66
C THR A 66 9.80 11.57 17.60
N VAL A 67 10.51 12.66 17.88
CA VAL A 67 11.58 13.18 17.02
C VAL A 67 12.65 12.12 16.79
N VAL A 68 13.02 11.38 17.84
CA VAL A 68 14.05 10.33 17.78
C VAL A 68 13.63 9.15 16.90
N GLU A 69 12.37 8.71 16.97
CA GLU A 69 11.85 7.66 16.09
C GLU A 69 11.81 8.13 14.62
N ARG A 70 11.42 9.38 14.39
CA ARG A 70 11.40 9.97 13.04
C ARG A 70 12.81 10.05 12.45
N GLU A 71 13.78 10.50 13.25
CA GLU A 71 15.19 10.55 12.85
C GLU A 71 15.73 9.17 12.53
N ARG A 72 15.41 8.13 13.33
CA ARG A 72 15.83 6.75 13.04
C ARG A 72 15.26 6.23 11.73
N VAL A 73 13.98 6.46 11.46
CA VAL A 73 13.34 6.05 10.20
C VAL A 73 13.93 6.81 9.02
N GLN A 74 14.16 8.12 9.16
CA GLN A 74 14.80 8.95 8.14
C GLN A 74 16.24 8.53 7.86
N GLN A 75 17.03 8.25 8.90
CA GLN A 75 18.41 7.77 8.75
C GLN A 75 18.47 6.45 8.00
N GLY A 76 17.56 5.51 8.27
CA GLY A 76 17.48 4.26 7.52
C GLY A 76 17.29 4.49 6.02
N TYR A 77 16.36 5.37 5.65
CA TYR A 77 16.10 5.72 4.25
C TYR A 77 17.28 6.47 3.59
N VAL A 78 17.92 7.38 4.32
CA VAL A 78 19.09 8.13 3.83
C VAL A 78 20.27 7.20 3.59
N ILE A 79 20.52 6.22 4.46
CA ILE A 79 21.59 5.23 4.28
C ILE A 79 21.33 4.38 3.03
N GLU A 80 20.10 3.92 2.83
CA GLU A 80 19.73 3.12 1.66
C GLU A 80 19.95 3.90 0.35
N ILE A 81 19.52 5.16 0.27
CA ILE A 81 19.77 6.03 -0.88
C ILE A 81 21.27 6.30 -1.06
N SER A 82 21.98 6.62 0.02
CA SER A 82 23.42 6.90 -0.04
C SER A 82 24.22 5.70 -0.56
N MET A 83 23.80 4.48 -0.24
CA MET A 83 24.39 3.25 -0.79
C MET A 83 24.11 3.11 -2.29
N GLN A 84 22.92 3.47 -2.77
CA GLN A 84 22.60 3.46 -4.20
C GLN A 84 23.47 4.47 -4.96
N ASP A 85 23.62 5.69 -4.44
CA ASP A 85 24.45 6.73 -5.04
C ASP A 85 25.94 6.32 -5.08
N PHE A 86 26.43 5.71 -4.00
CA PHE A 86 27.79 5.18 -3.96
C PHE A 86 28.02 4.10 -5.03
N LEU A 87 27.10 3.14 -5.16
CA LEU A 87 27.20 2.09 -6.18
C LEU A 87 27.16 2.68 -7.59
N ALA A 88 26.29 3.66 -7.85
CA ALA A 88 26.24 4.34 -9.13
C ALA A 88 27.58 5.03 -9.48
N GLN A 89 28.17 5.73 -8.52
CA GLN A 89 29.47 6.38 -8.69
C GLN A 89 30.60 5.37 -8.87
N PHE A 90 30.60 4.28 -8.09
CA PHE A 90 31.57 3.20 -8.20
C PHE A 90 31.52 2.53 -9.57
N MET A 91 30.33 2.18 -10.06
CA MET A 91 30.15 1.55 -11.37
C MET A 91 30.57 2.49 -12.52
N THR A 92 30.30 3.79 -12.38
CA THR A 92 30.73 4.80 -13.36
C THR A 92 32.25 4.89 -13.43
N ASN A 93 32.91 4.95 -12.26
CA ASN A 93 34.37 5.00 -12.18
C ASN A 93 35.01 3.70 -12.69
N LEU A 94 34.45 2.54 -12.36
CA LEU A 94 34.94 1.23 -12.82
C LEU A 94 34.83 1.10 -14.35
N PHE A 95 33.71 1.50 -14.93
CA PHE A 95 33.54 1.52 -16.39
C PHE A 95 34.55 2.47 -17.04
N GLY A 96 34.76 3.66 -16.48
CA GLY A 96 35.76 4.61 -16.96
C GLY A 96 37.20 4.06 -16.96
N VAL A 97 37.56 3.24 -15.96
CA VAL A 97 38.87 2.57 -15.90
C VAL A 97 38.99 1.42 -16.91
N ILE A 98 37.92 0.68 -17.17
CA ILE A 98 37.93 -0.46 -18.11
C ILE A 98 37.97 -0.01 -19.58
N VAL A 99 37.35 1.13 -19.88
CA VAL A 99 37.24 1.67 -21.25
C VAL A 99 38.38 2.63 -21.61
N SER A 100 39.23 3.01 -20.64
CA SER A 100 40.42 3.85 -20.85
C SER A 100 41.69 3.02 -21.06
#